data_AF-A0A955D229-F1
#
_entry.id   AF-A0A955D229-F1
#
_cell.length_a   1.000
_cell.length_b   1.000
_cell.length_c   1.000
_cell.angle_alpha   90.00
_cell.angle_beta   90.00
_cell.angle_gamma   90.00
#
_symmetry.space_group_name_H-M   'P 1'
#
loop_
_entity.id
_entity.type
_entity.pdbx_description
1 polymer ?
#
loop_
_entity_poly.entity_id
_entity_poly.type
_entity_poly.pdbx_seq_one_letter_code
_entity_poly.pdbx_strand_id
1 'polypeptide(L)'
;MRTIHLLAAIASIGVLQPALAGTADGLVWGVKSKAPTTSGPSMPPSVLFRFDPQSAATFAAVGTILLDGAPVDVDGLARDANGVLYAFALGDGGSQLVTLDDSTAEATAIGPVLAGREIRGAVMVPPDRLVVVDAAANELLDIDTATGDLVGSARPLLAGCTPLDTTDLVDLALRDDGQVVLLVGNVFRALDLETGIGAVLYTDSVNQPGGGVVAECGLAFGDGALADMAYALEVNGSDDLFTYNTASGFSRSTFMTFILTQFNSGRGDLASWVDAAPVSVTIDDPADLNADGAVNGADLGILLSAWGPCPVLGVCCGDLNGDATIDGADLGMLLSAWTM
;
A
#
# COMPACT_ATOMS: atom_id res chain seq x y z
N MET A 1 -1.89 -67.75 36.88
CA MET A 1 -1.46 -66.50 37.54
C MET A 1 -0.96 -65.55 36.47
N ARG A 2 -1.76 -64.54 36.10
CA ARG A 2 -1.41 -63.56 35.05
C ARG A 2 -0.76 -62.35 35.73
N THR A 3 0.45 -62.02 35.29
CA THR A 3 1.27 -60.91 35.78
C THR A 3 0.78 -59.60 35.16
N ILE A 4 0.61 -58.57 35.99
CA ILE A 4 0.16 -57.23 35.63
C ILE A 4 1.34 -56.48 34.99
N HIS A 5 1.16 -55.97 33.76
CA HIS A 5 2.10 -55.01 33.15
C HIS A 5 1.68 -53.59 33.55
N LEU A 6 2.56 -52.89 34.26
CA LEU A 6 2.43 -51.48 34.60
C LEU A 6 2.84 -50.63 33.39
N LEU A 7 1.92 -49.88 32.80
CA LEU A 7 2.23 -48.84 31.80
C LEU A 7 2.93 -47.67 32.50
N ALA A 8 4.15 -47.34 32.07
CA ALA A 8 4.78 -46.07 32.38
C ALA A 8 4.27 -45.03 31.35
N ALA A 9 3.46 -44.08 31.81
CA ALA A 9 3.08 -42.91 31.02
C ALA A 9 4.31 -41.98 30.89
N ILE A 10 4.80 -41.81 29.66
CA ILE A 10 5.77 -40.77 29.34
C ILE A 10 4.99 -39.46 29.24
N ALA A 11 5.12 -38.61 30.26
CA ALA A 11 4.65 -37.24 30.20
C ALA A 11 5.56 -36.48 29.22
N SER A 12 5.04 -36.18 28.03
CA SER A 12 5.67 -35.23 27.12
C SER A 12 5.72 -33.88 27.82
N ILE A 13 6.93 -33.45 28.21
CA ILE A 13 7.19 -32.09 28.63
C ILE A 13 6.94 -31.22 27.40
N GLY A 14 5.76 -30.61 27.34
CA GLY A 14 5.48 -29.56 26.39
C GLY A 14 6.49 -28.45 26.63
N VAL A 15 7.36 -28.22 25.65
CA VAL A 15 8.11 -26.98 25.57
C VAL A 15 7.03 -25.91 25.36
N LEU A 16 6.65 -25.23 26.43
CA LEU A 16 5.99 -23.94 26.33
C LEU A 16 6.94 -23.06 25.54
N GLN A 17 6.66 -22.88 24.24
CA GLN A 17 7.21 -21.74 23.52
C GLN A 17 6.85 -20.51 24.36
N PRO A 18 7.81 -19.65 24.73
CA PRO A 18 7.44 -18.37 25.27
C PRO A 18 6.54 -17.72 24.22
N ALA A 19 5.35 -17.27 24.65
CA ALA A 19 4.58 -16.33 23.85
C ALA A 19 5.55 -15.21 23.49
N LEU A 20 5.79 -15.02 22.18
CA LEU A 20 6.51 -13.85 21.70
C LEU A 20 5.77 -12.65 22.28
N ALA A 21 6.37 -12.00 23.26
CA ALA A 21 6.01 -10.64 23.59
C ALA A 21 6.29 -9.88 22.29
N GLY A 22 5.22 -9.47 21.59
CA GLY A 22 5.35 -8.80 20.30
C GLY A 22 6.33 -7.64 20.46
N THR A 23 7.48 -7.73 19.79
CA THR A 23 8.23 -6.54 19.45
C THR A 23 7.32 -5.70 18.56
N ALA A 24 7.46 -4.37 18.60
CA ALA A 24 6.62 -3.48 17.79
C ALA A 24 6.66 -3.83 16.28
N ASP A 25 7.66 -4.60 15.82
CA ASP A 25 7.85 -5.11 14.46
C ASP A 25 6.62 -5.80 13.87
N GLY A 26 5.78 -6.46 14.67
CA GLY A 26 4.59 -7.18 14.17
C GLY A 26 3.27 -6.39 14.13
N LEU A 27 3.26 -5.12 14.53
CA LEU A 27 2.03 -4.32 14.59
C LEU A 27 1.69 -3.68 13.24
N VAL A 28 0.38 -3.58 12.98
CA VAL A 28 -0.16 -2.70 11.94
C VAL A 28 -0.51 -1.36 12.58
N TRP A 29 -0.01 -0.30 11.98
CA TRP A 29 -0.31 1.08 12.33
C TRP A 29 -1.30 1.65 11.34
N GLY A 30 -2.04 2.67 11.76
CA GLY A 30 -2.91 3.36 10.85
C GLY A 30 -3.18 4.79 11.28
N VAL A 31 -3.52 5.61 10.29
CA VAL A 31 -4.05 6.96 10.51
C VAL A 31 -5.49 7.00 10.03
N LYS A 32 -6.33 7.77 10.71
CA LYS A 32 -7.70 8.02 10.29
C LYS A 32 -8.00 9.48 10.41
N SER A 33 -8.33 10.12 9.30
CA SER A 33 -8.80 11.49 9.28
C SER A 33 -10.30 11.55 9.44
N LYS A 34 -10.80 12.71 9.84
CA LYS A 34 -12.23 12.96 9.93
C LYS A 34 -12.75 13.35 8.55
N ALA A 35 -13.99 12.99 8.23
CA ALA A 35 -14.74 13.67 7.17
C ALA A 35 -15.85 14.56 7.75
N PRO A 36 -16.11 15.73 7.15
CA PRO A 36 -17.22 16.60 7.56
C PRO A 36 -18.59 16.04 7.12
N THR A 37 -18.60 15.17 6.11
CA THR A 37 -19.77 14.51 5.51
C THR A 37 -19.40 13.08 5.11
N THR A 38 -20.39 12.20 4.89
CA THR A 38 -20.19 10.78 4.49
C THR A 38 -19.52 10.54 3.13
N SER A 39 -19.00 11.60 2.50
CA SER A 39 -18.33 11.62 1.19
C SER A 39 -17.48 12.88 1.02
N GLY A 40 -17.04 13.49 2.14
CA GLY A 40 -16.27 14.74 2.12
C GLY A 40 -14.77 14.46 2.08
N PRO A 41 -13.94 15.45 1.69
CA PRO A 41 -12.49 15.29 1.75
C PRO A 41 -12.02 15.05 3.18
N SER A 42 -10.86 14.42 3.29
CA SER A 42 -10.06 14.34 4.52
C SER A 42 -9.93 15.72 5.17
N MET A 43 -10.10 15.80 6.48
CA MET A 43 -9.87 17.04 7.23
C MET A 43 -9.29 16.75 8.63
N PRO A 44 -8.59 17.72 9.23
CA PRO A 44 -8.18 17.59 10.62
C PRO A 44 -9.39 17.46 11.56
N PRO A 45 -9.27 16.72 12.68
CA PRO A 45 -8.09 15.99 13.12
C PRO A 45 -7.89 14.66 12.37
N SER A 46 -6.64 14.20 12.29
CA SER A 46 -6.31 12.78 12.14
C SER A 46 -5.98 12.13 13.49
N VAL A 47 -6.21 10.83 13.60
CA VAL A 47 -5.89 9.99 14.77
C VAL A 47 -4.92 8.90 14.37
N LEU A 48 -3.85 8.72 15.15
CA LEU A 48 -2.95 7.58 15.05
C LEU A 48 -3.52 6.41 15.87
N PHE A 49 -3.53 5.22 15.30
CA PHE A 49 -3.93 3.99 15.97
C PHE A 49 -3.04 2.82 15.57
N ARG A 50 -3.18 1.71 16.29
CA ARG A 50 -2.49 0.46 15.98
C ARG A 50 -3.29 -0.76 16.41
N PHE A 51 -2.93 -1.91 15.87
CA PHE A 51 -3.44 -3.21 16.30
C PHE A 51 -2.44 -4.33 16.00
N ASP A 52 -2.56 -5.42 16.76
CA ASP A 52 -1.93 -6.70 16.45
C ASP A 52 -2.74 -7.40 15.36
N PRO A 53 -2.14 -7.72 14.20
CA PRO A 53 -2.81 -8.38 13.08
C PRO A 53 -3.41 -9.76 13.45
N GLN A 54 -2.98 -10.40 14.54
CA GLN A 54 -3.53 -11.66 15.03
C GLN A 54 -4.81 -11.50 15.86
N SER A 55 -5.11 -10.30 16.36
CA SER A 55 -6.25 -10.12 17.26
C SER A 55 -6.83 -8.71 17.24
N ALA A 56 -8.07 -8.58 16.75
CA ALA A 56 -8.82 -7.33 16.77
C ALA A 56 -9.04 -6.74 18.17
N ALA A 57 -8.92 -7.54 19.24
CA ALA A 57 -9.05 -7.08 20.62
C ALA A 57 -7.92 -6.13 21.07
N THR A 58 -6.85 -6.02 20.28
CA THR A 58 -5.66 -5.22 20.58
C THR A 58 -5.70 -3.80 20.00
N PHE A 59 -6.78 -3.44 19.31
CA PHE A 59 -6.95 -2.11 18.76
C PHE A 59 -6.74 -1.04 19.84
N ALA A 60 -5.88 -0.07 19.55
CA ALA A 60 -5.59 1.04 20.43
C ALA A 60 -5.43 2.32 19.60
N ALA A 61 -6.28 3.31 19.88
CA ALA A 61 -6.03 4.69 19.46
C ALA A 61 -4.90 5.26 20.34
N VAL A 62 -3.85 5.78 19.70
CA VAL A 62 -2.73 6.45 20.38
C VAL A 62 -3.15 7.86 20.78
N GLY A 63 -3.66 8.62 19.81
CA GLY A 63 -4.08 10.00 20.04
C GLY A 63 -4.38 10.77 18.76
N THR A 64 -4.89 11.99 18.93
CA THR A 64 -4.99 12.97 17.84
C THR A 64 -3.59 13.39 17.41
N ILE A 65 -3.33 13.37 16.11
CA ILE A 65 -2.05 13.78 15.55
C ILE A 65 -1.93 15.30 15.60
N LEU A 66 -0.84 15.78 16.21
CA LEU A 66 -0.56 17.21 16.38
C LEU A 66 0.74 17.59 15.67
N LEU A 67 0.67 18.55 14.75
CA LEU A 67 1.84 19.21 14.18
C LEU A 67 1.92 20.62 14.76
N ASP A 68 3.05 20.96 15.39
CA ASP A 68 3.25 22.23 16.12
C ASP A 68 2.13 22.53 17.14
N GLY A 69 1.58 21.48 17.76
CA GLY A 69 0.51 21.57 18.75
C GLY A 69 -0.90 21.78 18.19
N ALA A 70 -1.08 21.79 16.86
CA ALA A 70 -2.37 21.90 16.21
C ALA A 70 -2.78 20.56 15.56
N PRO A 71 -4.07 20.16 15.60
CA PRO A 71 -4.54 19.01 14.86
C PRO A 71 -4.31 19.17 13.37
N VAL A 72 -3.80 18.12 12.74
CA VAL A 72 -3.44 18.11 11.32
C VAL A 72 -4.12 16.95 10.60
N ASP A 73 -4.31 17.10 9.29
CA ASP A 73 -4.77 16.03 8.40
C ASP A 73 -3.55 15.28 7.88
N VAL A 74 -3.61 13.95 7.93
CA VAL A 74 -2.47 13.07 7.63
C VAL A 74 -2.95 11.84 6.89
N ASP A 75 -2.17 11.45 5.88
CA ASP A 75 -2.35 10.31 4.99
C ASP A 75 -0.96 9.84 4.50
N GLY A 76 -0.86 8.81 3.66
CA GLY A 76 0.43 8.35 3.15
C GLY A 76 1.35 7.81 4.24
N LEU A 77 0.84 6.90 5.08
CA LEU A 77 1.57 6.31 6.21
C LEU A 77 2.53 5.23 5.72
N ALA A 78 3.79 5.31 6.14
CA ALA A 78 4.79 4.27 5.92
C ALA A 78 5.55 4.00 7.21
N ARG A 79 6.11 2.79 7.33
CA ARG A 79 6.94 2.40 8.47
C ARG A 79 8.25 1.82 7.98
N ASP A 80 9.37 2.16 8.63
CA ASP A 80 10.69 1.58 8.31
C ASP A 80 11.09 0.41 9.24
N ALA A 81 12.22 -0.21 8.93
CA ALA A 81 12.81 -1.33 9.69
C ALA A 81 13.15 -0.99 11.15
N ASN A 82 13.34 0.29 11.46
CA ASN A 82 13.63 0.77 12.81
C ASN A 82 12.36 1.14 13.59
N GLY A 83 11.20 0.99 12.95
CA GLY A 83 9.90 1.31 13.51
C GLY A 83 9.51 2.78 13.42
N VAL A 84 10.25 3.61 12.68
CA VAL A 84 9.88 5.02 12.45
C VAL A 84 8.65 5.07 11.55
N LEU A 85 7.66 5.84 11.97
CA LEU A 85 6.45 6.11 11.19
C LEU A 85 6.65 7.42 10.42
N TYR A 86 6.54 7.34 9.09
CA TYR A 86 6.51 8.48 8.19
C TYR A 86 5.08 8.68 7.70
N ALA A 87 4.65 9.91 7.55
CA ALA A 87 3.36 10.24 6.97
C ALA A 87 3.41 11.60 6.26
N PHE A 88 2.30 12.00 5.64
CA PHE A 88 2.22 13.29 4.96
C PHE A 88 1.13 14.16 5.58
N ALA A 89 1.56 15.27 6.17
CA ALA A 89 0.67 16.33 6.60
C ALA A 89 0.11 17.06 5.39
N LEU A 90 -1.22 17.06 5.26
CA LEU A 90 -1.95 17.64 4.14
C LEU A 90 -2.44 19.05 4.49
N GLY A 91 -2.32 19.97 3.54
CA GLY A 91 -2.86 21.33 3.68
C GLY A 91 -3.11 22.02 2.35
N ASP A 92 -3.64 23.25 2.41
CA ASP A 92 -4.09 24.05 1.24
C ASP A 92 -3.02 24.31 0.17
N GLY A 93 -1.74 24.00 0.43
CA GLY A 93 -0.62 24.22 -0.48
C GLY A 93 0.08 22.95 -0.97
N GLY A 94 -0.33 21.76 -0.50
CA GLY A 94 0.31 20.48 -0.81
C GLY A 94 0.57 19.65 0.45
N SER A 95 1.51 18.73 0.34
CA SER A 95 1.82 17.75 1.40
C SER A 95 3.22 17.96 1.97
N GLN A 96 3.41 17.77 3.27
CA GLN A 96 4.72 17.82 3.91
C GLN A 96 5.02 16.50 4.61
N LEU A 97 6.23 15.97 4.40
CA LEU A 97 6.69 14.79 5.11
C LEU A 97 6.76 15.08 6.62
N VAL A 98 6.25 14.17 7.42
CA VAL A 98 6.34 14.20 8.89
C VAL A 98 6.73 12.83 9.41
N THR A 99 7.40 12.78 10.56
CA THR A 99 7.45 11.56 11.38
C THR A 99 6.42 11.62 12.48
N LEU A 100 5.84 10.48 12.86
CA LEU A 100 4.88 10.37 13.96
C LEU A 100 5.51 9.64 15.15
N ASP A 101 5.41 10.24 16.34
CA ASP A 101 5.77 9.56 17.59
C ASP A 101 4.73 8.50 17.94
N ASP A 102 5.18 7.26 18.09
CA ASP A 102 4.36 6.06 18.23
C ASP A 102 3.66 5.94 19.60
N SER A 103 4.00 6.84 20.53
CA SER A 103 3.50 6.85 21.90
C SER A 103 2.60 8.06 22.21
N THR A 104 2.83 9.18 21.54
CA THR A 104 2.16 10.46 21.79
C THR A 104 1.33 10.96 20.61
N ALA A 105 1.53 10.41 19.40
CA ALA A 105 0.99 10.92 18.14
C ALA A 105 1.46 12.35 17.77
N GLU A 106 2.54 12.86 18.38
CA GLU A 106 3.14 14.12 17.95
C GLU A 106 3.83 13.96 16.58
N ALA A 107 3.56 14.87 15.66
CA ALA A 107 4.15 14.92 14.33
C ALA A 107 5.33 15.90 14.31
N THR A 108 6.43 15.50 13.67
CA THR A 108 7.60 16.36 13.42
C THR A 108 7.82 16.51 11.93
N ALA A 109 7.79 17.73 11.42
CA ALA A 109 8.00 18.01 10.00
C ALA A 109 9.45 17.74 9.55
N ILE A 110 9.57 17.19 8.34
CA ILE A 110 10.82 16.99 7.62
C ILE A 110 10.70 17.69 6.27
N GLY A 111 11.67 18.56 5.97
CA GLY A 111 11.74 19.19 4.66
C GLY A 111 10.67 20.24 4.38
N PRO A 112 10.63 20.73 3.12
CA PRO A 112 9.63 21.69 2.67
C PRO A 112 8.28 21.03 2.38
N VAL A 113 7.24 21.85 2.23
CA VAL A 113 5.97 21.42 1.63
C VAL A 113 6.20 21.12 0.15
N LEU A 114 5.78 19.93 -0.30
CA LEU A 114 5.72 19.54 -1.71
C LEU A 114 4.53 20.26 -2.36
N ALA A 115 4.83 21.42 -2.96
CA ALA A 115 3.82 22.34 -3.46
C ALA A 115 2.90 21.69 -4.51
N GLY A 116 1.59 21.75 -4.28
CA GLY A 116 0.56 21.26 -5.21
C GLY A 116 0.43 19.73 -5.29
N ARG A 117 1.12 18.99 -4.43
CA ARG A 117 1.08 17.53 -4.40
C ARG A 117 0.18 17.03 -3.26
N GLU A 118 -0.65 16.03 -3.55
CA GLU A 118 -1.50 15.38 -2.55
C GLU A 118 -1.03 13.94 -2.34
N ILE A 119 -0.21 13.72 -1.31
CA ILE A 119 0.31 12.39 -1.02
C ILE A 119 -0.72 11.60 -0.23
N ARG A 120 -1.17 10.47 -0.80
CA ARG A 120 -2.31 9.68 -0.29
C ARG A 120 -2.01 8.21 0.03
N GLY A 121 -0.89 7.70 -0.45
CA GLY A 121 -0.42 6.36 -0.12
C GLY A 121 1.11 6.37 -0.06
N ALA A 122 1.68 5.56 0.83
CA ALA A 122 3.13 5.51 0.98
C ALA A 122 3.59 4.12 1.41
N VAL A 123 4.79 3.74 0.98
CA VAL A 123 5.41 2.48 1.40
C VAL A 123 6.91 2.66 1.53
N MET A 124 7.48 2.08 2.59
CA MET A 124 8.92 1.96 2.72
C MET A 124 9.38 0.69 2.01
N VAL A 125 10.24 0.84 1.01
CA VAL A 125 10.87 -0.27 0.30
C VAL A 125 12.30 -0.43 0.81
N PRO A 126 12.70 -1.61 1.33
CA PRO A 126 14.04 -1.84 1.82
C PRO A 126 15.12 -1.58 0.75
N PRO A 127 16.32 -1.07 1.13
CA PRO A 127 16.69 -0.75 2.50
C PRO A 127 16.08 0.57 3.03
N ASP A 128 15.97 1.63 2.22
CA ASP A 128 15.56 2.98 2.68
C ASP A 128 14.93 3.82 1.55
N ARG A 129 14.01 3.26 0.76
CA ARG A 129 13.32 3.97 -0.32
C ARG A 129 11.87 4.23 0.04
N LEU A 130 11.52 5.47 0.38
CA LEU A 130 10.14 5.89 0.58
C LEU A 130 9.49 6.19 -0.77
N VAL A 131 8.57 5.33 -1.19
CA VAL A 131 7.78 5.51 -2.42
C VAL A 131 6.39 5.99 -2.02
N VAL A 132 5.86 6.97 -2.76
CA VAL A 132 4.57 7.58 -2.44
C VAL A 132 3.71 7.78 -3.69
N VAL A 133 2.39 7.82 -3.49
CA VAL A 133 1.40 8.17 -4.51
C VAL A 133 1.04 9.65 -4.36
N ASP A 134 1.33 10.45 -5.39
CA ASP A 134 0.70 11.76 -5.56
C ASP A 134 -0.63 11.61 -6.29
N ALA A 135 -1.72 11.63 -5.52
CA ALA A 135 -3.08 11.47 -6.01
C ALA A 135 -3.52 12.61 -6.94
N ALA A 136 -3.00 13.82 -6.74
CA ALA A 136 -3.38 14.98 -7.55
C ALA A 136 -2.76 14.92 -8.96
N ALA A 137 -1.55 14.36 -9.06
CA ALA A 137 -0.82 14.21 -10.31
C ALA A 137 -0.90 12.80 -10.93
N ASN A 138 -1.46 11.82 -10.21
CA ASN A 138 -1.58 10.42 -10.63
C ASN A 138 -0.21 9.79 -10.97
N GLU A 139 0.74 9.95 -10.05
CA GLU A 139 2.12 9.50 -10.24
C GLU A 139 2.73 8.97 -8.94
N LEU A 140 3.74 8.11 -9.10
CA LEU A 140 4.65 7.68 -8.07
C LEU A 140 5.83 8.63 -7.97
N LEU A 141 6.21 8.92 -6.73
CA LEU A 141 7.38 9.72 -6.38
C LEU A 141 8.25 8.95 -5.40
N ASP A 142 9.55 9.20 -5.44
CA ASP A 142 10.46 8.80 -4.39
C ASP A 142 10.79 10.02 -3.54
N ILE A 143 10.79 9.85 -2.21
CA ILE A 143 11.05 10.92 -1.24
C ILE A 143 12.29 10.58 -0.41
N ASP A 144 13.20 11.53 -0.27
CA ASP A 144 14.32 11.43 0.67
C ASP A 144 13.78 11.59 2.09
N THR A 145 13.91 10.56 2.94
CA THR A 145 13.37 10.57 4.30
C THR A 145 14.11 11.50 5.25
N ALA A 146 15.33 11.93 4.91
CA ALA A 146 16.12 12.85 5.73
C ALA A 146 15.86 14.32 5.36
N THR A 147 15.59 14.61 4.09
CA THR A 147 15.38 16.00 3.62
C THR A 147 13.94 16.33 3.26
N GLY A 148 13.08 15.34 3.02
CA GLY A 148 11.72 15.51 2.53
C GLY A 148 11.63 15.92 1.06
N ASP A 149 12.74 15.90 0.32
CA ASP A 149 12.79 16.32 -1.08
C ASP A 149 12.45 15.16 -2.03
N LEU A 150 12.01 15.51 -3.25
CA LEU A 150 11.82 14.55 -4.33
C LEU A 150 13.16 13.96 -4.78
N VAL A 151 13.18 12.66 -5.01
CA VAL A 151 14.30 11.92 -5.57
C VAL A 151 13.93 11.41 -6.96
N GLY A 152 14.81 11.63 -7.93
CA GLY A 152 14.62 11.11 -9.29
C GLY A 152 13.43 11.71 -10.04
N SER A 153 12.93 10.95 -11.00
CA SER A 153 11.81 11.33 -11.86
C SER A 153 10.51 10.69 -11.37
N ALA A 154 9.40 11.40 -11.55
CA ALA A 154 8.08 10.85 -11.32
C ALA A 154 7.75 9.75 -12.34
N ARG A 155 6.94 8.77 -11.92
CA ARG A 155 6.45 7.68 -12.78
C ARG A 155 4.93 7.70 -12.81
N PRO A 156 4.26 7.70 -13.98
CA PRO A 156 2.81 7.74 -14.02
C PRO A 156 2.19 6.45 -13.44
N LEU A 157 1.00 6.54 -12.84
CA LEU A 157 0.27 5.37 -12.33
C LEU A 157 -0.72 4.81 -13.35
N LEU A 158 -0.58 3.52 -13.67
CA LEU A 158 -1.21 2.92 -14.85
C LEU A 158 -1.81 1.54 -14.65
N ALA A 159 -2.88 1.26 -15.41
CA ALA A 159 -3.35 -0.09 -15.72
C ALA A 159 -2.99 -0.42 -17.18
N GLY A 160 -1.85 -1.11 -17.37
CA GLY A 160 -1.21 -1.21 -18.69
C GLY A 160 -0.92 0.19 -19.22
N CYS A 161 -1.70 0.64 -20.21
CA CYS A 161 -1.57 1.98 -20.82
C CYS A 161 -2.66 2.99 -20.51
N THR A 162 -3.50 2.68 -19.54
CA THR A 162 -4.57 3.60 -19.13
C THR A 162 -4.20 4.22 -17.79
N PRO A 163 -4.19 5.57 -17.68
CA PRO A 163 -4.06 6.24 -16.39
C PRO A 163 -5.05 5.68 -15.38
N LEU A 164 -4.56 5.35 -14.18
CA LEU A 164 -5.42 5.00 -13.06
C LEU A 164 -6.16 6.25 -12.56
N ASP A 165 -7.29 6.07 -11.88
CA ASP A 165 -7.86 7.16 -11.09
C ASP A 165 -7.44 6.95 -9.64
N THR A 166 -6.40 7.67 -9.22
CA THR A 166 -5.87 7.62 -7.86
C THR A 166 -6.26 8.84 -7.04
N THR A 167 -7.27 9.61 -7.49
CA THR A 167 -7.68 10.85 -6.82
C THR A 167 -8.27 10.60 -5.43
N ASP A 168 -8.77 9.38 -5.19
CA ASP A 168 -9.27 8.91 -3.92
C ASP A 168 -9.03 7.40 -3.77
N LEU A 169 -9.15 6.90 -2.53
CA LEU A 169 -9.15 5.48 -2.20
C LEU A 169 -7.93 4.74 -2.76
N VAL A 170 -6.74 5.28 -2.50
CA VAL A 170 -5.49 4.73 -3.01
C VAL A 170 -4.52 4.50 -1.88
N ASP A 171 -3.80 3.38 -1.92
CA ASP A 171 -2.72 3.12 -0.97
C ASP A 171 -1.65 2.16 -1.54
N LEU A 172 -0.49 2.10 -0.88
CA LEU A 172 0.63 1.21 -1.19
C LEU A 172 0.96 0.34 0.02
N ALA A 173 1.24 -0.94 -0.21
CA ALA A 173 1.80 -1.80 0.82
C ALA A 173 2.82 -2.79 0.27
N LEU A 174 3.83 -3.12 1.08
CA LEU A 174 4.85 -4.10 0.72
C LEU A 174 4.45 -5.49 1.23
N ARG A 175 4.56 -6.49 0.36
CA ARG A 175 4.47 -7.91 0.73
C ARG A 175 5.84 -8.46 1.11
N ASP A 176 5.85 -9.54 1.88
CA ASP A 176 7.07 -10.23 2.32
C ASP A 176 7.87 -10.85 1.16
N ASP A 177 7.24 -11.11 0.02
CA ASP A 177 7.89 -11.52 -1.23
C ASP A 177 8.58 -10.36 -1.99
N GLY A 178 8.45 -9.13 -1.49
CA GLY A 178 9.02 -7.92 -2.07
C GLY A 178 8.11 -7.22 -3.07
N GLN A 179 6.94 -7.77 -3.40
CA GLN A 179 5.99 -7.11 -4.29
C GLN A 179 5.34 -5.92 -3.57
N VAL A 180 5.45 -4.73 -4.16
CA VAL A 180 4.60 -3.61 -3.76
C VAL A 180 3.23 -3.78 -4.40
N VAL A 181 2.19 -3.66 -3.58
CA VAL A 181 0.79 -3.71 -4.01
C VAL A 181 0.21 -2.32 -3.96
N LEU A 182 -0.36 -1.88 -5.08
CA LEU A 182 -1.18 -0.68 -5.19
C LEU A 182 -2.65 -1.07 -5.03
N LEU A 183 -3.31 -0.48 -4.05
CA LEU A 183 -4.76 -0.56 -3.88
C LEU A 183 -5.41 0.67 -4.53
N VAL A 184 -6.42 0.46 -5.36
CA VAL A 184 -7.26 1.54 -5.90
C VAL A 184 -8.73 1.15 -5.76
N GLY A 185 -9.43 1.77 -4.82
CA GLY A 185 -10.84 1.51 -4.49
C GLY A 185 -11.05 0.11 -3.91
N ASN A 186 -11.25 -0.85 -4.80
CA ASN A 186 -11.49 -2.26 -4.48
C ASN A 186 -10.62 -3.20 -5.34
N VAL A 187 -9.56 -2.67 -5.94
CA VAL A 187 -8.68 -3.39 -6.87
C VAL A 187 -7.26 -3.41 -6.33
N PHE A 188 -6.74 -4.61 -6.09
CA PHE A 188 -5.37 -4.87 -5.68
C PHE A 188 -4.52 -5.09 -6.93
N ARG A 189 -3.40 -4.39 -7.02
CA ARG A 189 -2.50 -4.45 -8.18
C ARG A 189 -1.06 -4.73 -7.78
N ALA A 190 -0.38 -5.62 -8.46
CA ALA A 190 1.08 -5.72 -8.37
C ALA A 190 1.65 -4.50 -9.10
N LEU A 191 2.40 -3.68 -8.37
CA LEU A 191 2.97 -2.43 -8.87
C LEU A 191 4.45 -2.63 -9.23
N ASP A 192 4.79 -2.31 -10.46
CA ASP A 192 6.17 -2.05 -10.84
C ASP A 192 6.55 -0.62 -10.45
N LEU A 193 7.53 -0.50 -9.56
CA LEU A 193 7.98 0.78 -9.04
C LEU A 193 8.77 1.61 -10.05
N GLU A 194 9.39 0.98 -11.06
CA GLU A 194 10.23 1.68 -12.04
C GLU A 194 9.39 2.25 -13.17
N THR A 195 8.31 1.58 -13.56
CA THR A 195 7.42 2.01 -14.65
C THR A 195 6.14 2.68 -14.15
N GLY A 196 5.66 2.33 -12.95
CA GLY A 196 4.37 2.75 -12.40
C GLY A 196 3.17 1.97 -12.94
N ILE A 197 3.41 0.85 -13.64
CA ILE A 197 2.37 -0.03 -14.17
C ILE A 197 1.89 -0.98 -13.07
N GLY A 198 0.56 -1.06 -12.89
CA GLY A 198 -0.12 -1.89 -11.92
C GLY A 198 -0.94 -3.02 -12.56
N ALA A 199 -0.44 -4.25 -12.52
CA ALA A 199 -1.12 -5.47 -12.96
C ALA A 199 -2.21 -5.88 -11.97
N VAL A 200 -3.42 -6.22 -12.42
CA VAL A 200 -4.51 -6.59 -11.48
C VAL A 200 -4.21 -7.97 -10.84
N LEU A 201 -4.12 -7.99 -9.51
CA LEU A 201 -4.07 -9.22 -8.71
C LEU A 201 -5.47 -9.69 -8.34
N TYR A 202 -6.33 -8.77 -7.93
CA TYR A 202 -7.69 -9.08 -7.46
C TYR A 202 -8.61 -7.86 -7.52
N THR A 203 -9.89 -8.10 -7.83
CA THR A 203 -10.96 -7.10 -7.72
C THR A 203 -12.02 -7.62 -6.75
N ASP A 204 -12.21 -6.90 -5.65
CA ASP A 204 -13.25 -7.24 -4.69
C ASP A 204 -14.63 -6.79 -5.19
N SER A 205 -15.36 -7.73 -5.76
CA SER A 205 -16.74 -7.51 -6.23
C SER A 205 -17.80 -7.90 -5.20
N VAL A 206 -17.40 -8.21 -3.96
CA VAL A 206 -18.32 -8.68 -2.92
C VAL A 206 -19.01 -7.50 -2.26
N ASN A 207 -20.33 -7.41 -2.45
CA ASN A 207 -21.13 -6.36 -1.84
C ASN A 207 -21.08 -6.39 -0.30
N GLN A 208 -21.03 -5.21 0.29
CA GLN A 208 -21.11 -5.03 1.73
C GLN A 208 -22.57 -5.11 2.23
N PRO A 209 -22.77 -5.41 3.53
CA PRO A 209 -24.07 -5.23 4.18
C PRO A 209 -24.51 -3.76 4.10
N GLY A 210 -25.48 -3.46 3.24
CA GLY A 210 -25.93 -2.08 2.96
C GLY A 210 -25.87 -1.69 1.48
N GLY A 211 -25.18 -2.50 0.66
CA GLY A 211 -25.06 -2.31 -0.79
C GLY A 211 -23.76 -1.63 -1.20
N GLY A 212 -23.32 -1.88 -2.45
CA GLY A 212 -22.03 -1.41 -2.95
C GLY A 212 -20.87 -2.34 -2.59
N VAL A 213 -19.77 -2.22 -3.35
CA VAL A 213 -18.49 -2.87 -3.06
C VAL A 213 -17.73 -2.09 -1.98
N VAL A 214 -16.63 -2.65 -1.48
CA VAL A 214 -15.72 -1.94 -0.56
C VAL A 214 -15.11 -0.70 -1.20
N ALA A 215 -14.86 0.32 -0.39
CA ALA A 215 -14.09 1.51 -0.75
C ALA A 215 -12.93 1.61 0.22
N GLU A 216 -11.78 1.07 -0.17
CA GLU A 216 -10.63 0.92 0.69
C GLU A 216 -9.66 2.09 0.48
N CYS A 217 -9.15 2.63 1.57
CA CYS A 217 -8.21 3.75 1.55
C CYS A 217 -6.88 3.46 2.23
N GLY A 218 -6.78 2.35 2.99
CA GLY A 218 -5.53 1.93 3.62
C GLY A 218 -5.28 0.45 3.43
N LEU A 219 -4.02 0.04 3.34
CA LEU A 219 -3.57 -1.32 3.08
C LEU A 219 -2.27 -1.61 3.85
N ALA A 220 -2.22 -2.76 4.53
CA ALA A 220 -0.99 -3.28 5.11
C ALA A 220 -0.93 -4.80 4.95
N PHE A 221 0.27 -5.38 4.92
CA PHE A 221 0.45 -6.83 4.94
C PHE A 221 0.99 -7.32 6.28
N GLY A 222 0.59 -8.53 6.67
CA GLY A 222 1.22 -9.24 7.77
C GLY A 222 2.60 -9.77 7.36
N ASP A 223 3.44 -10.04 8.36
CA ASP A 223 4.77 -10.61 8.17
C ASP A 223 4.86 -12.05 8.70
N GLY A 224 5.85 -12.80 8.21
CA GLY A 224 6.18 -14.15 8.67
C GLY A 224 5.00 -15.13 8.54
N ALA A 225 4.45 -15.56 9.69
CA ALA A 225 3.31 -16.49 9.70
C ALA A 225 2.01 -15.88 9.13
N LEU A 226 1.98 -14.56 8.90
CA LEU A 226 0.85 -13.82 8.35
C LEU A 226 1.15 -13.24 6.96
N ALA A 227 2.20 -13.69 6.28
CA ALA A 227 2.59 -13.25 4.94
C ALA A 227 1.43 -13.21 3.93
N ASP A 228 0.53 -14.20 4.01
CA ASP A 228 -0.63 -14.31 3.12
C ASP A 228 -1.83 -13.42 3.52
N MET A 229 -1.68 -12.55 4.52
CA MET A 229 -2.76 -11.73 5.06
C MET A 229 -2.55 -10.25 4.74
N ALA A 230 -3.47 -9.69 3.96
CA ALA A 230 -3.61 -8.24 3.82
C ALA A 230 -4.67 -7.73 4.81
N TYR A 231 -4.50 -6.50 5.27
CA TYR A 231 -5.40 -5.75 6.13
C TYR A 231 -5.76 -4.47 5.39
N ALA A 232 -7.06 -4.21 5.22
CA ALA A 232 -7.51 -3.04 4.47
C ALA A 232 -8.49 -2.22 5.30
N LEU A 233 -8.31 -0.90 5.26
CA LEU A 233 -9.15 0.09 5.90
C LEU A 233 -10.18 0.59 4.90
N GLU A 234 -11.44 0.50 5.27
CA GLU A 234 -12.58 0.84 4.43
C GLU A 234 -13.31 2.09 4.94
N VAL A 235 -13.94 2.87 4.05
CA VAL A 235 -14.57 4.16 4.39
C VAL A 235 -16.05 4.33 3.99
N ASN A 236 -16.73 3.30 3.47
CA ASN A 236 -18.18 3.34 3.26
C ASN A 236 -18.95 3.14 4.58
N GLY A 237 -19.08 4.23 5.32
CA GLY A 237 -20.14 4.43 6.30
C GLY A 237 -20.02 3.66 7.62
N SER A 238 -19.07 2.72 7.75
CA SER A 238 -18.78 2.04 9.03
C SER A 238 -17.31 2.08 9.46
N ASP A 239 -16.39 2.60 8.65
CA ASP A 239 -14.95 2.63 8.94
C ASP A 239 -14.45 1.27 9.47
N ASP A 240 -14.60 0.24 8.64
CA ASP A 240 -14.30 -1.14 9.01
C ASP A 240 -12.86 -1.51 8.61
N LEU A 241 -12.27 -2.46 9.34
CA LEU A 241 -11.06 -3.16 8.92
C LEU A 241 -11.43 -4.54 8.39
N PHE A 242 -10.98 -4.83 7.18
CA PHE A 242 -11.10 -6.14 6.55
C PHE A 242 -9.75 -6.84 6.51
N THR A 243 -9.79 -8.17 6.46
CA THR A 243 -8.64 -9.00 6.10
C THR A 243 -8.89 -9.68 4.77
N TYR A 244 -7.84 -9.83 3.98
CA TYR A 244 -7.82 -10.61 2.74
C TYR A 244 -6.77 -11.70 2.84
N ASN A 245 -7.18 -12.96 2.66
CA ASN A 245 -6.22 -14.06 2.57
C ASN A 245 -5.80 -14.28 1.11
N THR A 246 -4.59 -13.87 0.76
CA THR A 246 -4.06 -13.91 -0.62
C THR A 246 -3.85 -15.35 -1.10
N ALA A 247 -3.40 -16.27 -0.22
CA ALA A 247 -3.28 -17.71 -0.52
C ALA A 247 -4.62 -18.39 -0.80
N SER A 248 -5.73 -17.81 -0.37
CA SER A 248 -7.10 -18.30 -0.58
C SER A 248 -7.87 -17.44 -1.60
N GLY A 249 -7.16 -16.84 -2.56
CA GLY A 249 -7.76 -16.05 -3.64
C GLY A 249 -8.40 -14.76 -3.15
N PHE A 250 -7.73 -14.07 -2.20
CA PHE A 250 -8.18 -12.82 -1.58
C PHE A 250 -9.56 -12.94 -0.92
N SER A 251 -9.78 -14.03 -0.16
CA SER A 251 -11.02 -14.18 0.60
C SER A 251 -11.13 -13.09 1.67
N ARG A 252 -12.11 -12.19 1.51
CA ARG A 252 -12.40 -11.11 2.47
C ARG A 252 -13.10 -11.64 3.71
N SER A 253 -12.67 -11.18 4.89
CA SER A 253 -13.37 -11.32 6.17
C SER A 253 -13.33 -10.01 6.94
N THR A 254 -14.35 -9.73 7.75
CA THR A 254 -14.33 -8.59 8.66
C THR A 254 -13.35 -8.86 9.81
N PHE A 255 -12.36 -8.00 9.97
CA PHE A 255 -11.43 -8.05 11.10
C PHE A 255 -12.00 -7.27 12.29
N MET A 256 -12.48 -6.05 12.05
CA MET A 256 -13.04 -5.16 13.05
C MET A 256 -14.05 -4.23 12.41
N THR A 257 -15.06 -3.82 13.18
CA THR A 257 -16.04 -2.85 12.70
C THR A 257 -15.98 -1.56 13.51
N PHE A 258 -16.28 -0.42 12.88
CA PHE A 258 -16.39 0.88 13.54
C PHE A 258 -15.16 1.27 14.37
N ILE A 259 -13.96 1.16 13.79
CA ILE A 259 -12.70 1.33 14.52
C ILE A 259 -12.63 2.69 15.23
N LEU A 260 -13.17 3.74 14.59
CA LEU A 260 -13.25 5.10 15.14
C LEU A 260 -14.57 5.76 14.74
N THR A 261 -15.66 5.42 15.44
CA THR A 261 -17.05 5.89 15.17
C THR A 261 -17.25 7.40 14.88
N GLN A 262 -16.37 8.29 15.36
CA GLN A 262 -16.47 9.74 15.14
C GLN A 262 -15.89 10.22 13.80
N PHE A 263 -15.20 9.33 13.08
CA PHE A 263 -14.41 9.63 11.89
C PHE A 263 -15.04 9.08 10.60
N ASN A 264 -16.32 8.69 10.70
CA ASN A 264 -17.06 7.98 9.66
C ASN A 264 -16.88 8.60 8.26
N SER A 265 -16.37 7.82 7.32
CA SER A 265 -16.06 8.21 5.94
C SER A 265 -14.91 9.18 5.73
N GLY A 266 -14.15 9.53 6.77
CA GLY A 266 -12.84 10.16 6.59
C GLY A 266 -11.85 9.21 5.92
N ARG A 267 -10.81 9.75 5.30
CA ARG A 267 -9.74 8.92 4.74
C ARG A 267 -8.89 8.31 5.84
N GLY A 268 -7.87 7.57 5.45
CA GLY A 268 -6.92 6.97 6.35
C GLY A 268 -6.02 6.03 5.59
N ASP A 269 -5.02 5.54 6.27
CA ASP A 269 -3.94 4.76 5.68
C ASP A 269 -3.51 3.69 6.72
N LEU A 270 -2.92 2.59 6.26
CA LEU A 270 -2.35 1.55 7.09
C LEU A 270 -0.88 1.32 6.73
N ALA A 271 -0.05 1.05 7.73
CA ALA A 271 1.33 0.68 7.50
C ALA A 271 1.77 -0.45 8.43
N SER A 272 2.52 -1.38 7.88
CA SER A 272 3.32 -2.37 8.60
C SER A 272 4.74 -2.37 8.05
N TRP A 273 5.69 -2.83 8.85
CA TRP A 273 6.97 -3.26 8.31
C TRP A 273 6.88 -4.77 8.04
N VAL A 274 7.43 -5.19 6.91
CA VAL A 274 7.62 -6.60 6.59
C VAL A 274 9.10 -6.82 6.32
N ASP A 275 9.68 -7.89 6.84
CA ASP A 275 11.04 -8.29 6.50
C ASP A 275 11.05 -8.95 5.11
N ALA A 276 10.80 -8.12 4.09
CA ALA A 276 10.66 -8.58 2.72
C ALA A 276 11.95 -9.24 2.24
N ALA A 277 11.81 -10.40 1.60
CA ALA A 277 12.88 -10.97 0.80
C ALA A 277 13.37 -9.91 -0.20
N PRO A 278 14.68 -9.84 -0.49
CA PRO A 278 15.17 -8.93 -1.52
C PRO A 278 14.36 -9.17 -2.78
N VAL A 279 13.71 -8.10 -3.26
CA VAL A 279 12.68 -8.16 -4.28
C VAL A 279 13.16 -9.07 -5.40
N SER A 280 12.57 -10.26 -5.48
CA SER A 280 12.77 -11.13 -6.62
C SER A 280 11.79 -10.63 -7.66
N VAL A 281 12.10 -9.46 -8.22
CA VAL A 281 11.31 -8.92 -9.32
C VAL A 281 11.45 -9.96 -10.44
N THR A 282 10.44 -10.80 -10.63
CA THR A 282 10.07 -11.12 -12.00
C THR A 282 9.59 -9.80 -12.54
N ILE A 283 10.54 -9.02 -13.09
CA ILE A 283 10.23 -7.83 -13.87
C ILE A 283 9.21 -8.36 -14.87
N ASP A 284 7.95 -7.93 -14.77
CA ASP A 284 7.09 -7.94 -15.94
C ASP A 284 7.94 -7.22 -16.98
N ASP A 285 8.42 -7.98 -17.96
CA ASP A 285 9.36 -7.49 -18.96
C ASP A 285 8.80 -6.14 -19.43
N PRO A 286 9.58 -5.05 -19.52
CA PRO A 286 9.01 -3.75 -19.90
C PRO A 286 8.20 -3.79 -21.19
N ALA A 287 8.41 -4.83 -22.02
CA ALA A 287 7.63 -5.17 -23.19
C ALA A 287 6.22 -5.78 -22.96
N ASP A 288 5.87 -6.19 -21.74
CA ASP A 288 4.54 -6.67 -21.31
C ASP A 288 3.67 -5.44 -20.99
N LEU A 289 3.16 -4.82 -22.05
CA LEU A 289 2.47 -3.54 -22.00
C LEU A 289 1.07 -3.64 -21.41
N ASN A 290 0.50 -4.84 -21.35
CA ASN A 290 -0.81 -5.09 -20.73
C ASN A 290 -0.71 -5.68 -19.31
N ALA A 291 0.50 -6.05 -18.87
CA ALA A 291 0.81 -6.65 -17.59
C ALA A 291 0.00 -7.94 -17.33
N ASP A 292 -0.10 -8.81 -18.35
CA ASP A 292 -0.75 -10.11 -18.25
C ASP A 292 0.21 -11.27 -17.94
N GLY A 293 1.50 -10.97 -17.80
CA GLY A 293 2.58 -11.90 -17.51
C GLY A 293 3.19 -12.53 -18.77
N ALA A 294 2.80 -12.11 -19.97
CA ALA A 294 3.32 -12.63 -21.23
C ALA A 294 3.46 -11.55 -22.32
N VAL A 295 4.69 -11.32 -22.80
CA VAL A 295 4.98 -10.45 -23.96
C VAL A 295 4.56 -11.14 -25.26
N ASN A 296 3.40 -10.75 -25.81
CA ASN A 296 2.82 -11.42 -26.96
C ASN A 296 2.16 -10.46 -27.98
N GLY A 297 1.28 -11.01 -28.82
CA GLY A 297 0.56 -10.23 -29.84
C GLY A 297 -0.34 -9.13 -29.28
N ALA A 298 -0.79 -9.26 -28.03
CA ALA A 298 -1.54 -8.22 -27.34
C ALA A 298 -0.67 -6.97 -27.11
N ASP A 299 0.55 -7.15 -26.59
CA ASP A 299 1.50 -6.07 -26.32
C ASP A 299 2.00 -5.42 -27.60
N LEU A 300 2.27 -6.24 -28.64
CA LEU A 300 2.58 -5.72 -29.96
C LEU A 300 1.44 -4.84 -30.50
N GLY A 301 0.19 -5.24 -30.27
CA GLY A 301 -0.97 -4.44 -30.64
C GLY A 301 -0.99 -3.09 -29.91
N ILE A 302 -0.65 -3.08 -28.62
CA ILE A 302 -0.55 -1.86 -27.81
C ILE A 302 0.58 -0.97 -28.32
N LEU A 303 1.79 -1.50 -28.51
CA LEU A 303 2.94 -0.74 -29.02
C LEU A 303 2.64 -0.09 -30.37
N LEU A 304 2.11 -0.86 -31.32
CA LEU A 304 1.78 -0.34 -32.65
C LEU A 304 0.62 0.68 -32.63
N SER A 305 -0.29 0.60 -31.66
CA SER A 305 -1.38 1.57 -31.51
C SER A 305 -0.88 2.95 -31.05
N ALA A 306 0.26 2.98 -30.35
CA ALA A 306 0.87 4.18 -29.81
C ALA A 306 2.08 4.69 -30.64
N TRP A 307 2.30 4.12 -31.84
CA TRP A 307 3.46 4.44 -32.68
C TRP A 307 3.62 5.94 -32.96
N GLY A 308 4.83 6.44 -32.76
CA GLY A 308 5.19 7.84 -32.95
C GLY A 308 5.59 8.55 -31.66
N PRO A 309 5.69 9.89 -31.68
CA PRO A 309 6.18 10.66 -30.55
C PRO A 309 5.26 10.55 -29.34
N CYS A 310 5.87 10.44 -28.15
CA CYS A 310 5.16 10.40 -26.89
C CYS A 310 4.44 11.74 -26.62
N PRO A 311 3.24 11.72 -26.01
CA PRO A 311 2.58 12.94 -25.56
C PRO A 311 3.41 13.60 -24.46
N VAL A 312 3.59 14.92 -24.52
CA VAL A 312 4.38 15.72 -23.56
C VAL A 312 3.84 15.65 -22.11
N LEU A 313 2.59 15.20 -21.95
CA LEU A 313 1.88 15.09 -20.66
C LEU A 313 1.14 13.74 -20.53
N GLY A 314 1.62 12.70 -21.22
CA GLY A 314 0.95 11.41 -21.28
C GLY A 314 1.92 10.25 -21.17
N VAL A 315 1.38 9.15 -20.69
CA VAL A 315 2.04 7.85 -20.58
C VAL A 315 2.45 7.36 -21.96
N CYS A 316 3.66 6.84 -22.07
CA CYS A 316 4.20 6.31 -23.31
C CYS A 316 4.66 4.85 -23.13
N CYS A 317 3.71 3.94 -22.94
CA CYS A 317 4.06 2.55 -22.62
C CYS A 317 4.96 1.86 -23.64
N GLY A 318 4.78 2.20 -24.92
CA GLY A 318 5.56 1.58 -25.98
C GLY A 318 6.95 2.18 -26.15
N ASP A 319 7.32 3.20 -25.37
CA ASP A 319 8.67 3.79 -25.39
C ASP A 319 9.55 3.02 -24.39
N LEU A 320 9.94 1.82 -24.82
CA LEU A 320 10.69 0.87 -24.01
C LEU A 320 12.11 1.33 -23.76
N ASN A 321 12.64 2.21 -24.61
CA ASN A 321 13.99 2.74 -24.50
C ASN A 321 14.07 4.13 -23.82
N GLY A 322 12.92 4.79 -23.62
CA GLY A 322 12.79 6.05 -22.89
C GLY A 322 13.23 7.30 -23.68
N ASP A 323 13.25 7.26 -25.01
CA ASP A 323 13.68 8.39 -25.86
C ASP A 323 12.54 9.34 -26.29
N ALA A 324 11.36 9.14 -25.73
CA ALA A 324 10.12 9.86 -26.01
C ALA A 324 9.56 9.64 -27.43
N THR A 325 9.93 8.55 -28.10
CA THR A 325 9.34 8.14 -29.39
C THR A 325 9.13 6.62 -29.42
N ILE A 326 7.92 6.18 -29.73
CA ILE A 326 7.62 4.76 -29.99
C ILE A 326 7.95 4.45 -31.45
N ASP A 327 9.06 3.75 -31.69
CA ASP A 327 9.47 3.40 -33.03
C ASP A 327 10.03 1.97 -33.19
N GLY A 328 10.84 1.77 -34.24
CA GLY A 328 11.43 0.46 -34.55
C GLY A 328 12.41 -0.03 -33.49
N ALA A 329 12.99 0.86 -32.68
CA ALA A 329 13.84 0.51 -31.56
C ALA A 329 13.03 -0.20 -30.46
N ASP A 330 11.89 0.36 -30.07
CA ASP A 330 11.01 -0.23 -29.06
C ASP A 330 10.36 -1.51 -29.57
N LEU A 331 9.91 -1.53 -30.84
CA LEU A 331 9.44 -2.77 -31.45
C LEU A 331 10.52 -3.86 -31.41
N GLY A 332 11.78 -3.50 -31.63
CA GLY A 332 12.91 -4.42 -31.53
C GLY A 332 13.08 -4.97 -30.11
N MET A 333 12.92 -4.12 -29.10
CA MET A 333 12.94 -4.52 -27.68
C MET A 333 11.77 -5.46 -27.35
N LEU A 334 10.54 -5.11 -27.74
CA LEU A 334 9.36 -5.96 -27.52
C LEU A 334 9.51 -7.33 -28.16
N LEU A 335 9.95 -7.39 -29.42
CA LEU A 335 10.16 -8.67 -30.10
C LEU A 335 11.31 -9.49 -29.51
N SER A 336 12.29 -8.84 -28.89
CA SER A 336 13.39 -9.53 -28.20
C SER A 336 12.95 -10.16 -26.87
N ALA A 337 11.92 -9.59 -26.27
CA ALA A 337 11.28 -10.01 -25.03
C ALA A 337 10.15 -11.03 -25.21
N TRP A 338 9.82 -11.39 -26.46
CA TRP A 338 8.64 -12.20 -26.79
C TRP A 338 8.55 -13.53 -26.01
N THR A 339 7.43 -13.73 -25.32
CA THR A 339 7.09 -14.97 -24.60
C THR A 339 5.85 -15.66 -25.22
N MET A 340 5.54 -16.87 -24.76
CA MET A 340 4.46 -17.71 -25.32
C MET A 340 3.30 -17.88 -24.37
#